data_AF-A0A9Q1JRT0-F1
#
_entry.id   AF-A0A9Q1JRT0-F1
#
_cell.length_a   1.000
_cell.length_b   1.000
_cell.length_c   1.000
_cell.angle_alpha   90.00
_cell.angle_beta   90.00
_cell.angle_gamma   90.00
#
_symmetry.space_group_name_H-M   'P 1'
#
loop_
_entity.id
_entity.type
_entity.pdbx_description
1 polymer ?
#
loop_
_entity_poly.entity_id
_entity_poly.type
_entity_poly.pdbx_seq_one_letter_code
_entity_poly.pdbx_strand_id
1 'polypeptide(L)'
;MSTHKSARLDQVLCNVAWRQKFQEGGMRHLVRLQSDHAPILISTKGSTPRLERVKPFRFQAAWMLHSDCGHQIRKNWRTTAQFHITLRDQAAHLNTWNKETFDPEALWARVLRHKYCKARLDLECPKIYCNPSNLWKGVCENRAILQKVASHTIEDGQCTLFWLHKWAMIKPLMELTNRPVSSAEQSKKVAEY
;
A
#
# COMPACT_ATOMS: atom_id res chain seq x y z
N MET A 1 29.33 15.83 10.76
CA MET A 1 27.90 15.56 11.05
C MET A 1 27.13 16.83 10.74
N SER A 2 26.34 16.85 9.66
CA SER A 2 25.53 18.02 9.29
C SER A 2 24.13 17.87 9.89
N THR A 3 23.74 18.77 10.80
CA THR A 3 22.40 18.81 11.38
C THR A 3 21.45 19.49 10.39
N HIS A 4 20.44 18.77 9.92
CA HIS A 4 19.40 19.34 9.07
C HIS A 4 18.56 20.32 9.88
N LYS A 5 18.73 21.63 9.63
CA LYS A 5 17.89 22.68 10.18
C LYS A 5 16.66 22.84 9.29
N SER A 6 15.47 22.80 9.88
CA SER A 6 14.21 23.10 9.20
C SER A 6 13.61 24.39 9.75
N ALA A 7 13.00 25.19 8.88
CA ALA A 7 12.27 26.40 9.23
C ALA A 7 10.91 26.42 8.52
N ARG A 8 9.90 27.04 9.15
CA ARG A 8 8.58 27.26 8.55
C ARG A 8 8.55 28.65 7.90
N LEU A 9 8.98 28.73 6.65
CA LEU A 9 9.02 29.99 5.89
C LEU A 9 7.73 30.24 5.08
N ASP A 10 7.07 29.17 4.64
CA ASP A 10 5.90 29.27 3.80
C ASP A 10 4.63 29.46 4.67
N GLN A 11 3.96 30.61 4.53
CA GLN A 11 2.76 30.98 5.28
C GLN A 11 1.61 31.33 4.34
N VAL A 12 0.38 31.09 4.79
CA VAL A 12 -0.84 31.51 4.09
C VAL A 12 -1.56 32.52 4.96
N LEU A 13 -1.84 33.69 4.39
CA LEU A 13 -2.64 34.72 5.02
C LEU A 13 -4.02 34.74 4.37
N CYS A 14 -5.07 34.87 5.15
CA CYS A 14 -6.43 35.07 4.65
C CYS A 14 -7.06 36.30 5.27
N ASN A 15 -7.88 37.00 4.49
CA ASN A 15 -8.64 38.14 4.96
C ASN A 15 -10.01 37.69 5.50
N VAL A 16 -10.71 38.62 6.16
CA VAL A 16 -12.01 38.36 6.78
C VAL A 16 -13.04 37.89 5.74
N ALA A 17 -13.06 38.50 4.54
CA ALA A 17 -13.96 38.10 3.46
C ALA A 17 -13.74 36.64 3.02
N TRP A 18 -12.47 36.20 2.93
CA TRP A 18 -12.13 34.82 2.62
C TRP A 18 -12.58 33.87 3.73
N ARG A 19 -12.36 34.22 5.00
CA ARG A 19 -12.78 33.39 6.14
C ARG A 19 -14.30 33.27 6.24
N GLN A 20 -15.03 34.33 5.92
CA GLN A 20 -16.50 34.31 5.88
C GLN A 20 -17.00 33.43 4.72
N LYS A 21 -16.35 33.48 3.56
CA LYS A 21 -16.70 32.67 2.38
C LYS A 21 -16.37 31.19 2.55
N PHE A 22 -15.31 30.86 3.27
CA PHE A 22 -14.83 29.50 3.48
C PHE A 22 -14.69 29.22 4.98
N GLN A 23 -15.82 29.07 5.66
CA GLN A 23 -15.87 28.88 7.12
C GLN A 23 -15.14 27.61 7.57
N GLU A 24 -15.21 26.55 6.76
CA GLU A 24 -14.48 25.31 6.97
C GLU A 24 -13.07 25.35 6.36
N GLY A 25 -12.71 26.43 5.66
CA GLY A 25 -11.44 26.56 4.96
C GLY A 25 -10.23 26.30 5.88
N GLY A 26 -9.28 25.50 5.39
CA GLY A 26 -8.12 25.06 6.15
C GLY A 26 -6.88 24.89 5.29
N MET A 27 -5.73 24.77 5.94
CA MET A 27 -4.43 24.66 5.30
C MET A 27 -3.67 23.47 5.87
N ARG A 28 -2.94 22.75 5.00
CA ARG A 28 -2.00 21.70 5.42
C ARG A 28 -0.74 21.70 4.56
N HIS A 29 0.39 21.39 5.18
CA HIS A 29 1.62 21.08 4.45
C HIS A 29 1.58 19.64 3.96
N LEU A 30 1.94 19.41 2.70
CA LEU A 30 2.07 18.08 2.11
C LEU A 30 3.48 17.53 2.34
N VAL A 31 3.62 16.21 2.17
CA VAL A 31 4.91 15.52 2.29
C VAL A 31 5.88 16.06 1.24
N ARG A 32 7.08 16.39 1.71
CA ARG A 32 8.21 16.83 0.90
C ARG A 32 8.81 15.62 0.18
N LEU A 33 8.79 15.61 -1.16
CA LEU A 33 9.34 14.50 -1.96
C LEU A 33 10.73 14.80 -2.53
N GLN A 34 10.87 15.89 -3.30
CA GLN A 34 12.10 16.22 -4.02
C GLN A 34 12.53 17.69 -3.94
N SER A 35 11.75 18.54 -3.28
CA SER A 35 12.10 19.95 -3.02
C SER A 35 12.55 20.09 -1.57
N ASP A 36 13.34 21.12 -1.26
CA ASP A 36 13.63 21.60 0.08
C ASP A 36 12.46 22.39 0.71
N HIS A 37 11.39 22.63 -0.04
CA HIS A 37 10.11 23.18 0.42
C HIS A 37 9.01 22.11 0.52
N ALA A 38 8.08 22.29 1.47
CA ALA A 38 6.90 21.43 1.62
C ALA A 38 5.69 22.13 0.96
N PRO A 39 5.06 21.53 -0.07
CA PRO A 39 3.92 22.17 -0.74
C PRO A 39 2.78 22.48 0.24
N ILE A 40 2.18 23.66 0.12
CA ILE A 40 1.01 24.05 0.92
C ILE A 40 -0.27 23.76 0.14
N LEU A 41 -1.20 23.05 0.77
CA LEU A 41 -2.55 22.86 0.25
C LEU A 41 -3.56 23.68 1.05
N ILE A 42 -4.29 24.55 0.35
CA ILE A 42 -5.45 25.27 0.89
C ILE A 42 -6.71 24.54 0.43
N SER A 43 -7.52 24.11 1.40
CA SER A 43 -8.84 23.51 1.16
C SER A 43 -9.91 24.54 1.50
N THR A 44 -10.88 24.73 0.60
CA THR A 44 -12.04 25.62 0.83
C THR A 44 -13.21 24.92 1.53
N LYS A 45 -13.18 23.58 1.59
CA LYS A 45 -14.26 22.71 2.15
C LYS A 45 -13.82 21.95 3.41
N GLY A 46 -12.87 22.52 4.14
CA GLY A 46 -12.27 21.90 5.31
C GLY A 46 -11.68 20.52 5.09
N SER A 47 -11.41 19.86 6.22
CA SER A 47 -11.21 18.42 6.25
C SER A 47 -12.58 17.80 6.00
N THR A 48 -12.90 17.49 4.74
CA THR A 48 -14.08 16.67 4.44
C THR A 48 -14.11 15.50 5.44
N PRO A 49 -15.26 15.16 6.05
CA PRO A 49 -15.42 13.90 6.74
C PRO A 49 -14.81 12.83 5.85
N ARG A 50 -14.17 11.83 6.45
CA ARG A 50 -13.59 10.69 5.74
C ARG A 50 -14.74 9.92 5.06
N LEU A 51 -15.34 10.51 4.01
CA LEU A 51 -16.02 9.83 2.92
C LEU A 51 -15.17 8.61 2.70
N GLU A 52 -15.72 7.44 2.98
CA GLU A 52 -15.05 6.15 2.89
C GLU A 52 -14.03 6.25 1.79
N ARG A 53 -12.74 6.38 2.18
CA ARG A 53 -11.69 6.84 1.26
C ARG A 53 -11.89 6.03 -0.01
N VAL A 54 -12.28 6.67 -1.11
CA VAL A 54 -12.30 5.99 -2.41
C VAL A 54 -10.88 5.49 -2.54
N LYS A 55 -10.68 4.18 -2.30
CA LYS A 55 -9.34 3.64 -2.15
C LYS A 55 -8.69 3.92 -3.49
N PRO A 56 -7.58 4.69 -3.52
CA PRO A 56 -6.92 4.98 -4.78
C PRO A 56 -6.57 3.64 -5.41
N PHE A 57 -6.77 3.54 -6.72
CA PHE A 57 -6.37 2.35 -7.45
C PHE A 57 -4.89 2.06 -7.19
N ARG A 58 -4.58 0.82 -6.85
CA ARG A 58 -3.21 0.35 -6.64
C ARG A 58 -2.95 -0.81 -7.57
N PHE A 59 -1.93 -0.67 -8.39
CA PHE A 59 -1.39 -1.79 -9.14
C PHE A 59 -0.77 -2.80 -8.17
N GLN A 60 -1.10 -4.08 -8.32
CA GLN A 60 -0.54 -5.12 -7.46
C GLN A 60 0.58 -5.85 -8.19
N ALA A 61 1.75 -5.97 -7.56
CA ALA A 61 2.89 -6.66 -8.14
C ALA A 61 2.58 -8.13 -8.51
N ALA A 62 1.66 -8.76 -7.76
CA ALA A 62 1.19 -10.12 -8.03
C ALA A 62 0.54 -10.27 -9.41
N TRP A 63 -0.03 -9.19 -9.97
CA TRP A 63 -0.61 -9.23 -11.32
C TRP A 63 0.43 -9.59 -12.36
N MET A 64 1.67 -9.08 -12.25
CA MET A 64 2.74 -9.37 -13.23
C MET A 64 3.13 -10.84 -13.30
N LEU A 65 2.78 -11.65 -12.30
CA LEU A 65 3.04 -13.09 -12.26
C LEU A 65 1.93 -13.90 -12.93
N HIS A 66 0.77 -13.29 -13.21
CA HIS A 66 -0.34 -13.95 -13.87
C HIS A 66 -0.15 -13.91 -15.39
N SER A 67 -0.26 -15.05 -16.07
CA SER A 67 -0.10 -15.18 -17.53
C SER A 67 -0.94 -14.17 -18.30
N ASP A 68 -2.18 -13.96 -17.84
CA ASP A 68 -3.15 -13.10 -18.53
C ASP A 68 -3.00 -11.61 -18.22
N CYS A 69 -2.12 -11.19 -17.30
CA CYS A 69 -2.01 -9.78 -16.91
C CYS A 69 -1.74 -8.86 -18.11
N GLY A 70 -0.83 -9.26 -19.00
CA GLY A 70 -0.54 -8.49 -20.21
C GLY A 70 -1.75 -8.40 -21.15
N HIS A 71 -2.55 -9.46 -21.23
CA HIS A 71 -3.80 -9.45 -22.00
C HIS A 71 -4.83 -8.51 -21.38
N GLN A 72 -5.06 -8.57 -20.07
CA GLN A 72 -6.04 -7.72 -19.37
C GLN A 72 -5.66 -6.23 -19.45
N ILE A 73 -4.37 -5.89 -19.37
CA ILE A 73 -3.91 -4.51 -19.56
C ILE A 73 -4.24 -4.03 -20.98
N ARG A 74 -3.87 -4.80 -22.01
CA ARG A 74 -4.08 -4.42 -23.41
C ARG A 74 -5.56 -4.38 -23.81
N LYS A 75 -6.37 -5.30 -23.28
CA LYS A 75 -7.79 -5.47 -23.61
C LYS A 75 -8.60 -4.18 -23.43
N ASN A 76 -8.31 -3.40 -22.38
CA ASN A 76 -9.06 -2.20 -22.05
C ASN A 76 -8.29 -0.89 -22.30
N TRP A 77 -7.07 -0.97 -22.86
CA TRP A 77 -6.25 0.21 -23.12
C TRP A 77 -6.71 0.93 -24.39
N ARG A 78 -7.35 2.09 -24.22
CA ARG A 78 -7.83 2.93 -25.34
C ARG A 78 -6.83 4.04 -25.66
N THR A 79 -6.23 3.98 -26.84
CA THR A 79 -5.28 4.99 -27.33
C THR A 79 -5.94 6.25 -27.89
N THR A 80 -7.22 6.17 -28.24
CA THR A 80 -7.99 7.27 -28.87
C THR A 80 -8.75 8.13 -27.87
N ALA A 81 -8.87 7.69 -26.61
CA ALA A 81 -9.57 8.43 -25.56
C ALA A 81 -8.61 9.38 -24.81
N GLN A 82 -9.17 10.38 -24.14
CA GLN A 82 -8.39 11.23 -23.25
C GLN A 82 -7.76 10.39 -22.14
N PHE A 83 -6.49 10.66 -21.84
CA PHE A 83 -5.67 9.86 -20.93
C PHE A 83 -6.34 9.58 -19.57
N HIS A 84 -7.02 10.57 -18.99
CA HIS A 84 -7.69 10.41 -17.70
C HIS A 84 -8.89 9.45 -17.75
N ILE A 85 -9.60 9.39 -18.89
CA ILE A 85 -10.72 8.48 -19.11
C ILE A 85 -10.17 7.06 -19.25
N THR A 86 -9.13 6.89 -20.07
CA THR A 86 -8.45 5.59 -20.25
C THR A 86 -7.94 5.05 -18.91
N LEU A 87 -7.31 5.87 -18.07
CA LEU A 87 -6.84 5.45 -16.75
C LEU A 87 -7.99 5.04 -15.81
N ARG A 88 -9.09 5.80 -15.80
CA ARG A 88 -10.25 5.48 -14.97
C ARG A 88 -10.86 4.13 -15.37
N ASP A 89 -11.07 3.92 -16.67
CA ASP A 89 -11.64 2.70 -17.20
C ASP A 89 -10.69 1.51 -16.98
N GLN A 90 -9.39 1.73 -17.17
CA GLN A 90 -8.36 0.72 -16.90
C GLN A 90 -8.34 0.31 -15.43
N ALA A 91 -8.43 1.27 -14.52
CA ALA A 91 -8.49 1.01 -13.08
C ALA A 91 -9.74 0.22 -12.69
N ALA A 92 -10.90 0.56 -13.27
CA ALA A 92 -12.15 -0.16 -13.03
C ALA A 92 -12.05 -1.61 -13.53
N HIS A 93 -11.56 -1.80 -14.77
CA HIS A 93 -11.39 -3.13 -15.36
C HIS A 93 -10.44 -4.02 -14.56
N LEU A 94 -9.26 -3.50 -14.19
CA LEU A 94 -8.28 -4.26 -13.41
C LEU A 94 -8.77 -4.57 -12.00
N ASN A 95 -9.58 -3.70 -11.39
CA ASN A 95 -10.23 -4.00 -10.11
C ASN A 95 -11.25 -5.14 -10.22
N THR A 96 -12.04 -5.18 -11.29
CA THR A 96 -12.98 -6.28 -11.54
C THR A 96 -12.22 -7.58 -11.77
N TRP A 97 -11.23 -7.58 -12.67
CA TRP A 97 -10.39 -8.75 -12.93
C TRP A 97 -9.68 -9.25 -11.67
N ASN A 98 -9.20 -8.33 -10.83
CA ASN A 98 -8.57 -8.68 -9.55
C ASN A 98 -9.54 -9.39 -8.62
N LYS A 99 -10.80 -8.95 -8.54
CA LYS A 99 -11.82 -9.65 -7.73
C LYS A 99 -12.12 -11.03 -8.29
N GLU A 100 -12.28 -11.16 -9.60
CA GLU A 100 -12.59 -12.44 -10.23
C GLU A 100 -11.45 -13.46 -10.12
N THR A 101 -10.21 -12.99 -10.16
CA THR A 101 -9.01 -13.86 -10.23
C THR A 101 -8.37 -14.11 -8.87
N PHE A 102 -8.40 -13.11 -7.99
CA PHE A 102 -7.66 -13.10 -6.72
C PHE A 102 -8.57 -12.86 -5.51
N ASP A 103 -9.87 -13.17 -5.61
CA ASP A 103 -10.86 -12.88 -4.55
C ASP A 103 -10.33 -13.26 -3.17
N PRO A 104 -10.05 -12.27 -2.29
CA PRO A 104 -9.65 -12.53 -0.91
C PRO A 104 -10.70 -13.35 -0.16
N GLU A 105 -11.97 -13.27 -0.54
CA GLU A 105 -13.08 -13.98 0.09
C GLU A 105 -13.45 -15.30 -0.61
N ALA A 106 -12.67 -15.73 -1.61
CA ALA A 106 -12.83 -17.06 -2.18
C ALA A 106 -12.76 -18.12 -1.07
N LEU A 107 -13.57 -19.17 -1.19
CA LEU A 107 -13.65 -20.22 -0.17
C LEU A 107 -12.28 -20.81 0.16
N TRP A 108 -11.45 -21.05 -0.86
CA TRP A 108 -10.08 -21.55 -0.66
C TRP A 108 -9.22 -20.56 0.14
N ALA A 109 -9.31 -19.26 -0.14
CA ALA A 109 -8.56 -18.22 0.56
C ALA A 109 -9.03 -18.09 2.02
N ARG A 110 -10.34 -18.14 2.26
CA ARG A 110 -10.95 -18.14 3.61
C ARG A 110 -10.56 -19.38 4.41
N VAL A 111 -10.61 -20.56 3.79
CA VAL A 111 -10.20 -21.83 4.41
C VAL A 111 -8.70 -21.80 4.75
N LEU A 112 -7.84 -21.34 3.83
CA LEU A 112 -6.41 -21.18 4.10
C LEU A 112 -6.16 -20.18 5.24
N ARG A 113 -6.86 -19.05 5.26
CA ARG A 113 -6.74 -18.05 6.33
C ARG A 113 -7.17 -18.59 7.67
N HIS A 114 -8.33 -19.23 7.74
CA HIS A 114 -8.86 -19.76 9.00
C HIS A 114 -8.02 -20.93 9.52
N LYS A 115 -7.59 -21.83 8.63
CA LYS A 115 -6.86 -23.04 9.01
C LYS A 115 -5.40 -22.76 9.34
N TYR A 116 -4.74 -21.85 8.62
CA TYR A 116 -3.30 -21.64 8.72
C TYR A 116 -2.89 -20.23 9.18
N CYS A 117 -3.71 -19.20 8.95
CA CYS A 117 -3.32 -17.79 9.11
C CYS A 117 -4.00 -17.10 10.31
N LYS A 118 -4.33 -17.85 11.37
CA LYS A 118 -5.09 -17.48 12.58
C LYS A 118 -4.52 -16.32 13.46
N ALA A 119 -3.75 -15.41 12.88
CA ALA A 119 -3.32 -14.09 13.38
C ALA A 119 -2.22 -13.47 12.47
N ARG A 120 -1.50 -14.30 11.70
CA ARG A 120 -0.41 -13.90 10.80
C ARG A 120 -0.17 -15.00 9.78
N LEU A 121 0.15 -14.63 8.55
CA LEU A 121 0.75 -15.51 7.56
C LEU A 121 2.26 -15.51 7.81
N ASP A 122 2.67 -15.96 8.99
CA ASP A 122 4.08 -16.08 9.32
C ASP A 122 4.62 -17.30 8.55
N LEU A 123 4.91 -17.10 7.26
CA LEU A 123 5.80 -17.98 6.52
C LEU A 123 7.17 -18.09 7.21
N GLU A 124 7.45 -17.28 8.25
CA GLU A 124 8.63 -17.34 9.11
C GLU A 124 8.54 -18.38 10.23
N CYS A 125 7.33 -18.74 10.70
CA CYS A 125 7.14 -19.71 11.79
C CYS A 125 6.16 -20.82 11.38
N PRO A 126 6.63 -22.05 11.11
CA PRO A 126 5.74 -23.18 10.97
C PRO A 126 5.14 -23.47 12.34
N LYS A 127 3.83 -23.26 12.51
CA LYS A 127 3.11 -23.97 13.57
C LYS A 127 3.36 -25.47 13.35
N ILE A 128 3.93 -26.15 14.34
CA ILE A 128 4.15 -27.59 14.30
C ILE A 128 2.77 -28.23 14.50
N TYR A 129 2.22 -28.80 13.43
CA TYR A 129 0.99 -29.57 13.50
C TYR A 129 1.35 -31.04 13.69
N CYS A 130 0.75 -31.71 14.67
CA CYS A 130 0.98 -33.14 14.94
C CYS A 130 0.54 -34.06 13.78
N ASN A 131 -0.18 -33.51 12.79
CA ASN A 131 -0.50 -34.21 11.55
C ASN A 131 -0.85 -33.17 10.44
N PRO A 132 0.14 -32.64 9.71
CA PRO A 132 -0.12 -31.60 8.72
C PRO A 132 -0.85 -32.18 7.51
N SER A 133 -1.90 -31.50 7.03
CA SER A 133 -2.55 -31.89 5.79
C SER A 133 -1.59 -31.79 4.60
N ASN A 134 -1.80 -32.58 3.55
CA ASN A 134 -0.95 -32.60 2.34
C ASN A 134 -0.73 -31.21 1.74
N LEU A 135 -1.74 -30.33 1.77
CA LEU A 135 -1.63 -28.94 1.36
C LEU A 135 -0.60 -28.15 2.20
N TRP A 136 -0.60 -28.33 3.51
CA TRP A 136 0.37 -27.67 4.41
C TRP A 136 1.78 -28.22 4.22
N LYS A 137 1.91 -29.53 3.96
CA LYS A 137 3.20 -30.13 3.56
C LYS A 137 3.73 -29.47 2.30
N GLY A 138 2.91 -29.33 1.26
CA GLY A 138 3.28 -28.65 0.02
C GLY A 138 3.63 -27.16 0.22
N VAL A 139 2.91 -26.44 1.09
CA VAL A 139 3.24 -25.05 1.46
C VAL A 139 4.60 -24.97 2.17
N CYS A 140 4.88 -25.91 3.08
CA CYS A 140 6.17 -25.98 3.78
C CYS A 140 7.32 -26.35 2.84
N GLU A 141 7.12 -27.31 1.93
CA GLU A 141 8.09 -27.73 0.92
C GLU A 141 8.46 -26.58 -0.01
N ASN A 142 7.47 -25.79 -0.43
CA ASN A 142 7.66 -24.65 -1.32
C ASN A 142 7.88 -23.32 -0.59
N ARG A 143 8.09 -23.37 0.74
CA ARG A 143 8.20 -22.18 1.60
C ARG A 143 9.23 -21.18 1.10
N ALA A 144 10.40 -21.64 0.67
CA ALA A 144 11.46 -20.74 0.21
C ALA A 144 11.04 -19.95 -1.06
N ILE A 145 10.26 -20.57 -1.94
CA ILE A 145 9.70 -19.92 -3.13
C ILE A 145 8.59 -18.95 -2.71
N LEU A 146 7.69 -19.40 -1.83
CA LEU A 146 6.60 -18.57 -1.32
C LEU A 146 7.13 -17.33 -0.59
N GLN A 147 8.16 -17.44 0.26
CA GLN A 147 8.79 -16.29 0.93
C GLN A 147 9.46 -15.32 -0.04
N LYS A 148 9.98 -15.80 -1.17
CA LYS A 148 10.56 -14.94 -2.20
C LYS A 148 9.49 -14.07 -2.86
N VAL A 149 8.32 -14.65 -3.15
CA VAL A 149 7.27 -14.06 -3.98
C VAL A 149 6.16 -13.39 -3.16
N ALA A 150 5.91 -13.86 -1.93
CA ALA A 150 4.87 -13.32 -1.07
C ALA A 150 5.20 -11.88 -0.64
N SER A 151 4.18 -11.04 -0.72
CA SER A 151 4.22 -9.65 -0.26
C SER A 151 3.14 -9.43 0.79
N HIS A 152 3.41 -8.52 1.72
CA HIS A 152 2.47 -8.13 2.76
C HIS A 152 1.51 -7.09 2.20
N THR A 153 0.21 -7.37 2.26
CA THR A 153 -0.81 -6.36 1.96
C THR A 153 -0.99 -5.46 3.18
N ILE A 154 -0.87 -4.14 3.01
CA ILE A 154 -1.10 -3.19 4.10
C ILE A 154 -2.60 -3.01 4.29
N GLU A 155 -3.11 -3.42 5.45
CA GLU A 155 -4.46 -3.07 5.90
C GLU A 155 -4.42 -1.79 6.74
N ASP A 156 -4.28 -1.92 8.06
CA ASP A 156 -4.15 -0.82 9.02
C ASP A 156 -2.70 -0.42 9.31
N GLY A 157 -1.73 -1.22 8.84
CA GLY A 157 -0.29 -1.02 9.06
C GLY A 157 0.21 -1.43 10.45
N GLN A 158 -0.64 -1.97 11.33
CA GLN A 158 -0.29 -2.31 12.73
C GLN A 158 0.47 -3.63 12.87
N CYS A 159 0.44 -4.49 11.86
CA CYS A 159 1.08 -5.80 11.86
C CYS A 159 2.21 -5.91 10.82
N THR A 160 2.58 -4.82 10.15
CA THR A 160 3.60 -4.80 9.10
C THR A 160 4.78 -3.95 9.53
N LEU A 161 5.97 -4.54 9.61
CA LEU A 161 7.20 -3.80 9.92
C LEU A 161 7.65 -3.01 8.69
N PHE A 162 7.88 -1.70 8.88
CA PHE A 162 8.12 -0.79 7.77
C PHE A 162 9.37 -1.18 6.98
N TRP A 163 10.47 -1.54 7.66
CA TRP A 163 11.74 -1.83 6.99
C TRP A 163 11.91 -3.29 6.59
N LEU A 164 11.36 -4.20 7.40
CA LEU A 164 11.65 -5.63 7.32
C LEU A 164 10.67 -6.41 6.44
N HIS A 165 9.42 -5.95 6.31
CA HIS A 165 8.43 -6.66 5.49
C HIS A 165 8.41 -6.18 4.03
N LYS A 166 8.15 -7.10 3.12
CA LYS A 166 7.92 -6.85 1.68
C LYS A 166 6.51 -6.31 1.42
N TRP A 167 6.24 -5.08 1.85
CA TRP A 167 4.91 -4.48 1.71
C TRP A 167 4.79 -3.45 0.58
N ALA A 168 5.91 -2.81 0.22
CA ALA A 168 5.96 -1.82 -0.86
C ALA A 168 6.54 -2.39 -2.17
N MET A 169 7.41 -3.40 -2.07
CA MET A 169 8.18 -3.94 -3.19
C MET A 169 8.44 -5.45 -3.03
N ILE A 170 9.07 -6.04 -4.04
CA ILE A 170 9.49 -7.46 -4.07
C ILE A 170 10.53 -7.76 -2.98
N LYS A 171 11.25 -6.74 -2.49
CA LYS A 171 12.25 -6.84 -1.41
C LYS A 171 11.90 -5.90 -0.25
N PRO A 172 12.33 -6.21 0.98
CA PRO A 172 12.19 -5.30 2.12
C PRO A 172 12.84 -3.94 1.81
N LEU A 173 12.26 -2.86 2.32
CA LEU A 173 12.81 -1.51 2.13
C LEU A 173 14.22 -1.39 2.71
N MET A 174 14.54 -2.17 3.75
CA MET A 174 15.88 -2.21 4.36
C MET A 174 16.97 -2.54 3.34
N GLU A 175 16.72 -3.44 2.38
CA GLU A 175 17.69 -3.81 1.34
C GLU A 175 17.96 -2.69 0.34
N LEU A 176 17.12 -1.65 0.28
CA LEU A 176 17.34 -0.49 -0.57
C LEU A 176 18.03 0.67 0.16
N THR A 177 18.29 0.54 1.46
CA THR A 177 18.92 1.61 2.22
C THR A 177 20.43 1.59 2.02
N ASN A 178 20.99 2.73 1.63
CA ASN A 178 22.45 2.93 1.58
C ASN A 178 23.05 3.21 2.96
N ARG A 179 22.22 3.24 4.02
CA ARG A 179 22.62 3.56 5.39
C ARG A 179 22.02 2.53 6.35
N PRO A 180 22.77 2.09 7.37
CA PRO A 180 22.25 1.16 8.35
C PRO A 180 21.08 1.79 9.12
N VAL A 181 19.95 1.10 9.12
CA VAL A 181 18.75 1.47 9.89
C VAL A 181 18.94 1.00 11.33
N SER A 182 18.72 1.87 12.31
CA SER A 182 18.87 1.52 13.73
C SER A 182 17.86 0.44 14.15
N SER A 183 18.20 -0.38 15.15
CA SER A 183 17.30 -1.44 15.65
C SER A 183 15.94 -0.91 16.11
N ALA A 184 15.90 0.30 16.69
CA ALA A 184 14.65 0.96 17.10
C ALA A 184 13.76 1.29 15.90
N GLU A 185 14.34 1.75 14.78
CA GLU A 185 13.59 2.04 13.55
C GLU A 185 13.12 0.75 12.85
N GLN A 186 13.92 -0.33 12.90
CA GLN A 186 13.56 -1.62 12.29
C GLN A 186 12.30 -2.24 12.91
N SER A 187 12.08 -2.00 14.21
CA SER A 187 10.89 -2.49 14.93
C SER A 187 9.62 -1.65 14.68
N LYS A 188 9.73 -0.48 14.04
CA LYS A 188 8.57 0.36 13.77
C LYS A 188 7.65 -0.26 12.72
N LYS A 189 6.35 -0.21 13.01
CA LYS A 189 5.29 -0.65 12.11
C LYS A 189 4.97 0.42 11.08
N VAL A 190 4.37 0.02 9.96
CA VAL A 190 3.91 0.96 8.91
C VAL A 190 2.94 2.00 9.47
N ALA A 191 2.12 1.67 10.47
CA ALA A 191 1.19 2.61 11.11
C ALA A 191 1.87 3.68 12.00
N GLU A 192 3.14 3.50 12.34
CA GLU A 192 3.91 4.44 13.17
C GLU A 192 4.64 5.51 12.32
N TYR A 193 4.51 5.43 10.99
CA TYR A 193 4.98 6.42 10.01
C TYR A 193 3.80 7.14 9.38
#